data_AF-A0A7W1FZ57-F1
#
_entry.id   AF-A0A7W1FZ57-F1
#
_cell.length_a   1.000
_cell.length_b   1.000
_cell.length_c   1.000
_cell.angle_alpha   90.00
_cell.angle_beta   90.00
_cell.angle_gamma   90.00
#
_symmetry.space_group_name_H-M   'P 1'
#
loop_
_entity.id
_entity.type
_entity.pdbx_description
1 polymer ?
#
loop_
_entity_poly.entity_id
_entity_poly.type
_entity_poly.pdbx_seq_one_letter_code
_entity_poly.pdbx_strand_id
1 'polypeptide(L)'
;MINTVTIITDDYSLLQKNNAYLSNLLISFELDTNRTFARSTLKILHNSSLLENENIHFSFFINMKSAAQLIKLGTNQRTALLQYIFHSKYKILNSAPLFCFYHEERETNEIRNVISFLEELLINNGYKGVFSIFFSNERSKLNDRSNIFLNSSLPTESIRSTYFEVLKNKLYASKFIGINATDIDNTIISLKASEKALMEEEPYLYDHLNKFSQTDKHNLLLQNELSFVKSDLENQYTYIDLIKTEDEALKINTFYKYEYEILPLWYKKVGHIIKVLMGKRTFRSLFDTNVKKYKD
;
A
#
# COMPACT_ATOMS: atom_id res chain seq x y z
N MET A 1 -0.93 10.77 -22.49
CA MET A 1 0.26 9.89 -22.44
C MET A 1 -0.17 8.45 -22.46
N ILE A 2 0.48 7.64 -23.28
CA ILE A 2 0.23 6.20 -23.44
C ILE A 2 0.76 5.42 -22.23
N ASN A 3 1.92 5.83 -21.71
CA ASN A 3 2.58 5.15 -20.59
C ASN A 3 2.46 5.95 -19.29
N THR A 4 2.67 5.26 -18.16
CA THR A 4 2.85 5.89 -16.85
C THR A 4 4.31 6.31 -16.73
N VAL A 5 4.56 7.62 -16.73
CA VAL A 5 5.93 8.13 -16.61
C VAL A 5 6.22 8.36 -15.15
N THR A 6 7.24 7.67 -14.65
CA THR A 6 7.76 7.82 -13.31
C THR A 6 8.93 8.78 -13.36
N ILE A 7 8.73 10.02 -12.94
CA ILE A 7 9.84 10.95 -12.79
C ILE A 7 10.51 10.68 -11.46
N ILE A 8 11.80 10.39 -11.54
CA ILE A 8 12.63 10.08 -10.39
C ILE A 8 13.40 11.34 -10.06
N THR A 9 13.20 11.81 -8.84
CA THR A 9 13.75 13.07 -8.39
C THR A 9 14.01 13.01 -6.90
N ASP A 10 14.93 13.87 -6.47
CA ASP A 10 15.29 14.10 -5.09
C ASP A 10 14.71 15.44 -4.59
N ASP A 11 14.09 16.23 -5.47
CA ASP A 11 13.51 17.54 -5.18
C ASP A 11 12.01 17.45 -4.88
N TYR A 12 11.68 17.57 -3.59
CA TYR A 12 10.28 17.54 -3.12
C TYR A 12 9.49 18.81 -3.47
N SER A 13 10.16 19.91 -3.83
CA SER A 13 9.47 21.16 -4.21
C SER A 13 8.63 20.99 -5.48
N LEU A 14 8.94 19.96 -6.28
CA LEU A 14 8.20 19.61 -7.48
C LEU A 14 6.73 19.23 -7.20
N LEU A 15 6.42 18.77 -5.99
CA LEU A 15 5.04 18.54 -5.56
C LEU A 15 4.23 19.83 -5.44
N GLN A 16 4.89 20.97 -5.25
CA GLN A 16 4.25 22.27 -5.15
C GLN A 16 4.05 22.93 -6.51
N LYS A 17 4.71 22.43 -7.56
CA LYS A 17 4.51 22.95 -8.91
C LYS A 17 3.08 22.59 -9.35
N ASN A 18 2.24 23.62 -9.49
CA ASN A 18 0.84 23.49 -9.86
C ASN A 18 0.64 23.37 -11.38
N ASN A 19 1.66 22.91 -12.11
CA ASN A 19 1.53 22.70 -13.53
C ASN A 19 0.52 21.57 -13.75
N ALA A 20 -0.32 21.69 -14.78
CA ALA A 20 -1.25 20.66 -15.22
C ALA A 20 -0.47 19.42 -15.71
N TYR A 21 0.13 18.72 -14.77
CA TYR A 21 0.83 17.48 -14.97
C TYR A 21 -0.21 16.44 -15.41
N LEU A 22 0.19 15.64 -16.40
CA LEU A 22 -0.68 14.68 -17.05
C LEU A 22 -1.19 13.64 -16.05
N SER A 23 -2.39 13.10 -16.29
CA SER A 23 -3.03 12.04 -15.49
C SER A 23 -2.25 10.71 -15.38
N ASN A 24 -1.07 10.63 -15.99
CA ASN A 24 -0.18 9.46 -15.99
C ASN A 24 1.24 9.79 -15.49
N LEU A 25 1.40 10.89 -14.76
CA LEU A 25 2.67 11.24 -14.14
C LEU A 25 2.71 10.66 -12.72
N LEU A 26 3.72 9.85 -12.43
CA LEU A 26 4.07 9.40 -11.10
C LEU A 26 5.38 10.08 -10.70
N ILE A 27 5.42 10.71 -9.53
CA ILE A 27 6.66 11.27 -9.00
C ILE A 27 7.24 10.27 -8.01
N SER A 28 8.43 9.74 -8.26
CA SER A 28 9.09 8.85 -7.33
C SER A 28 10.28 9.53 -6.68
N PHE A 29 10.26 9.61 -5.35
CA PHE A 29 11.36 10.19 -4.60
C PHE A 29 12.48 9.19 -4.42
N GLU A 30 13.68 9.56 -4.86
CA GLU A 30 14.87 8.74 -4.62
C GLU A 30 15.20 8.70 -3.13
N LEU A 31 15.11 7.50 -2.55
CA LEU A 31 15.56 7.21 -1.20
C LEU A 31 17.08 6.98 -1.24
N ASP A 32 17.83 8.06 -1.20
CA ASP A 32 19.28 8.01 -0.98
C ASP A 32 19.63 8.05 0.51
N THR A 33 20.75 7.42 0.85
CA THR A 33 21.18 7.10 2.22
C THR A 33 21.70 8.30 2.97
N ASN A 34 22.07 9.35 2.24
CA ASN A 34 22.48 10.63 2.80
C ASN A 34 21.29 11.48 3.25
N ARG A 35 20.05 11.09 2.90
CA ARG A 35 18.85 11.87 3.20
C ARG A 35 18.05 11.21 4.31
N THR A 36 17.87 11.95 5.39
CA THR A 36 16.87 11.62 6.39
C THR A 36 15.48 11.99 5.87
N PHE A 37 14.45 11.27 6.29
CA PHE A 37 13.05 11.69 6.14
C PHE A 37 12.83 12.97 6.95
N ALA A 38 13.27 14.11 6.42
CA ALA A 38 13.29 15.36 7.14
C ALA A 38 11.86 15.85 7.40
N ARG A 39 11.65 16.45 8.58
CA ARG A 39 10.35 17.07 8.93
C ARG A 39 9.93 18.16 7.95
N SER A 40 10.88 18.87 7.35
CA SER A 40 10.60 19.87 6.31
C SER A 40 9.91 19.27 5.10
N THR A 41 10.29 18.06 4.72
CA THR A 41 9.71 17.34 3.58
C THR A 41 8.29 16.85 3.87
N LEU A 42 8.00 16.44 5.11
CA LEU A 42 6.64 16.14 5.54
C LEU A 42 5.74 17.39 5.50
N LYS A 43 6.27 18.57 5.86
CA LYS A 43 5.51 19.82 5.73
C LYS A 43 5.14 20.13 4.27
N ILE A 44 6.01 19.81 3.32
CA ILE A 44 5.73 19.98 1.89
C ILE A 44 4.59 19.05 1.46
N LEU A 45 4.58 17.79 1.92
CA LEU A 45 3.50 16.85 1.61
C LEU A 45 2.16 17.29 2.17
N HIS A 46 2.14 17.77 3.41
CA HIS A 46 0.91 18.22 4.05
C HIS A 46 0.51 19.65 3.66
N ASN A 47 1.15 20.24 2.64
CA ASN A 47 0.73 21.52 2.08
C ASN A 47 -0.57 21.35 1.29
N SER A 48 -1.53 22.27 1.48
CA SER A 48 -2.88 22.16 0.93
C SER A 48 -2.91 22.09 -0.59
N SER A 49 -1.98 22.77 -1.27
CA SER A 49 -1.93 22.79 -2.75
C SER A 49 -1.70 21.41 -3.38
N LEU A 50 -0.99 20.50 -2.69
CA LEU A 50 -0.77 19.14 -3.19
C LEU A 50 -2.04 18.28 -3.07
N LEU A 51 -2.83 18.52 -2.01
CA LEU A 51 -4.07 17.78 -1.78
C LEU A 51 -5.13 18.11 -2.84
N GLU A 52 -5.14 19.35 -3.33
CA GLU A 52 -6.04 19.83 -4.37
C GLU A 52 -5.77 19.21 -5.75
N ASN A 53 -4.53 18.81 -6.06
CA ASN A 53 -4.23 18.22 -7.37
C ASN A 53 -4.50 16.70 -7.36
N GLU A 54 -5.62 16.28 -7.95
CA GLU A 54 -6.00 14.87 -8.06
C GLU A 54 -5.07 14.04 -8.95
N ASN A 55 -4.34 14.68 -9.87
CA ASN A 55 -3.54 13.97 -10.87
C ASN A 55 -2.12 13.62 -10.40
N ILE A 56 -1.68 14.17 -9.26
CA ILE A 56 -0.33 13.93 -8.76
C ILE A 56 -0.37 12.81 -7.71
N HIS A 57 0.30 11.72 -8.03
CA HIS A 57 0.64 10.69 -7.07
C HIS A 57 2.15 10.59 -6.92
N PHE A 58 2.59 10.10 -5.77
CA PHE A 58 4.01 9.84 -5.54
C PHE A 58 4.28 8.46 -4.96
N SER A 59 5.51 7.99 -5.14
CA SER A 59 6.03 6.76 -4.53
C SER A 59 7.50 6.94 -4.17
N PHE A 60 8.12 5.88 -3.65
CA PHE A 60 9.55 5.86 -3.43
C PHE A 60 10.29 5.11 -4.53
N PHE A 61 11.45 5.63 -4.91
CA PHE A 61 12.42 4.99 -5.77
C PHE A 61 13.64 4.59 -4.95
N ILE A 62 14.05 3.32 -5.06
CA ILE A 62 15.13 2.73 -4.31
C ILE A 62 16.22 2.32 -5.29
N ASN A 63 17.37 2.98 -5.17
CA ASN A 63 18.58 2.60 -5.86
C ASN A 63 19.31 1.52 -5.05
N MET A 64 19.41 0.32 -5.60
CA MET A 64 19.88 -0.84 -4.83
C MET A 64 21.36 -0.83 -4.48
N LYS A 65 22.16 0.09 -5.03
CA LYS A 65 23.54 0.36 -4.56
C LYS A 65 23.60 0.68 -3.06
N SER A 66 22.46 1.05 -2.47
CA SER A 66 22.29 1.54 -1.12
C SER A 66 21.42 0.64 -0.21
N ALA A 67 21.17 -0.61 -0.61
CA ALA A 67 20.19 -1.51 0.02
C ALA A 67 20.34 -1.66 1.55
N ALA A 68 21.55 -2.00 2.03
CA ALA A 68 21.81 -2.23 3.45
C ALA A 68 21.60 -0.96 4.28
N GLN A 69 21.94 0.20 3.71
CA GLN A 69 21.75 1.49 4.37
C GLN A 69 20.28 1.89 4.41
N LEU A 70 19.47 1.49 3.41
CA LEU A 70 18.03 1.71 3.42
C LEU A 70 17.32 0.91 4.51
N ILE A 71 17.70 -0.34 4.75
CA ILE A 71 17.16 -1.13 5.87
C ILE A 71 17.47 -0.44 7.20
N LYS A 72 18.71 0.06 7.36
CA LYS A 72 19.11 0.82 8.56
C LYS A 72 18.32 2.12 8.70
N LEU A 73 18.14 2.87 7.61
CA LEU A 73 17.37 4.11 7.59
C LEU A 73 15.90 3.86 7.94
N GLY A 74 15.29 2.87 7.28
CA GLY A 74 13.90 2.47 7.52
C GLY A 74 13.65 1.98 8.95
N THR A 75 14.62 1.27 9.54
CA THR A 75 14.55 0.85 10.95
C THR A 75 14.60 2.07 11.87
N ASN A 76 15.53 3.00 11.64
CA ASN A 76 15.73 4.18 12.48
C ASN A 76 14.62 5.23 12.32
N GLN A 77 13.97 5.28 11.15
CA GLN A 77 13.00 6.31 10.77
C GLN A 77 11.66 5.71 10.35
N ARG A 78 11.31 4.56 10.94
CA ARG A 78 10.10 3.79 10.65
C ARG A 78 8.84 4.64 10.62
N THR A 79 8.63 5.45 11.65
CA THR A 79 7.44 6.29 11.78
C THR A 79 7.36 7.34 10.69
N ALA A 80 8.50 7.93 10.31
CA ALA A 80 8.53 8.93 9.25
C ALA A 80 8.17 8.26 7.91
N LEU A 81 8.81 7.13 7.58
CA LEU A 81 8.51 6.36 6.36
C LEU A 81 7.01 6.01 6.27
N LEU A 82 6.42 5.53 7.36
CA LEU A 82 4.98 5.23 7.40
C LEU A 82 4.11 6.46 7.17
N GLN A 83 4.48 7.64 7.69
CA GLN A 83 3.73 8.88 7.45
C GLN A 83 3.69 9.26 5.96
N TYR A 84 4.78 9.04 5.21
CA TYR A 84 4.77 9.23 3.76
C TYR A 84 3.82 8.24 3.08
N ILE A 85 3.88 6.97 3.47
CA ILE A 85 3.10 5.89 2.84
C ILE A 85 1.60 6.04 3.11
N PHE A 86 1.23 6.52 4.31
CA PHE A 86 -0.17 6.80 4.67
C PHE A 86 -0.71 8.09 4.07
N HIS A 87 0.10 8.86 3.34
CA HIS A 87 -0.38 10.05 2.67
C HIS A 87 -1.39 9.68 1.57
N SER A 88 -2.50 10.42 1.46
CA SER A 88 -3.57 10.13 0.48
C SER A 88 -3.12 10.17 -0.98
N LYS A 89 -2.05 10.90 -1.27
CA LYS A 89 -1.41 10.98 -2.60
C LYS A 89 -0.32 9.93 -2.82
N TYR A 90 0.02 9.12 -1.83
CA TYR A 90 0.94 8.00 -2.04
C TYR A 90 0.28 6.99 -2.99
N LYS A 91 1.04 6.49 -3.96
CA LYS A 91 0.50 5.56 -4.96
C LYS A 91 0.32 4.18 -4.34
N ILE A 92 -0.93 3.73 -4.31
CA ILE A 92 -1.31 2.38 -3.90
C ILE A 92 -1.81 1.64 -5.14
N LEU A 93 -1.37 0.40 -5.32
CA LEU A 93 -1.80 -0.51 -6.37
C LEU A 93 -2.15 -1.85 -5.74
N ASN A 94 -3.33 -2.41 -6.07
CA ASN A 94 -3.80 -3.68 -5.51
C ASN A 94 -3.76 -3.73 -3.97
N SER A 95 -4.15 -2.63 -3.31
CA SER A 95 -4.09 -2.47 -1.85
C SER A 95 -2.69 -2.55 -1.22
N ALA A 96 -1.63 -2.38 -2.01
CA ALA A 96 -0.25 -2.36 -1.56
C ALA A 96 0.45 -1.06 -1.98
N PRO A 97 1.24 -0.43 -1.10
CA PRO A 97 2.04 0.74 -1.45
C PRO A 97 3.05 0.42 -2.56
N LEU A 98 3.13 1.30 -3.56
CA LEU A 98 4.07 1.18 -4.67
C LEU A 98 5.49 1.56 -4.24
N PHE A 99 6.45 0.69 -4.56
CA PHE A 99 7.88 0.96 -4.49
C PHE A 99 8.54 0.65 -5.83
N CYS A 100 9.36 1.59 -6.29
CA CYS A 100 10.15 1.47 -7.49
C CYS A 100 11.58 1.08 -7.12
N PHE A 101 12.14 0.10 -7.80
CA PHE A 101 13.48 -0.41 -7.57
C PHE A 101 14.30 -0.32 -8.85
N TYR A 102 15.54 0.12 -8.73
CA TYR A 102 16.52 0.05 -9.82
C TYR A 102 17.64 -0.91 -9.43
N HIS A 103 17.83 -1.93 -10.26
CA HIS A 103 18.94 -2.87 -10.17
C HIS A 103 19.25 -3.43 -11.56
N GLU A 104 20.52 -3.65 -11.86
CA GLU A 104 20.96 -4.21 -13.15
C GLU A 104 20.51 -5.68 -13.27
N GLU A 105 20.74 -6.46 -12.22
CA GLU A 105 20.22 -7.83 -12.07
C GLU A 105 18.86 -7.87 -11.37
N ARG A 106 17.94 -8.71 -11.83
CA ARG A 106 16.66 -8.93 -11.15
C ARG A 106 16.85 -9.98 -10.05
N GLU A 107 16.25 -9.73 -8.88
CA GLU A 107 16.16 -10.69 -7.77
C GLU A 107 17.46 -11.06 -7.03
N THR A 108 18.31 -10.08 -6.77
CA THR A 108 19.41 -10.29 -5.81
C THR A 108 18.89 -10.50 -4.39
N ASN A 109 19.68 -11.15 -3.54
CA ASN A 109 19.30 -11.39 -2.14
C ASN A 109 19.11 -10.06 -1.39
N GLU A 110 19.85 -9.02 -1.77
CA GLU A 110 19.71 -7.66 -1.25
C GLU A 110 18.33 -7.08 -1.55
N ILE A 111 17.83 -7.24 -2.78
CA ILE A 111 16.46 -6.82 -3.15
C ILE A 111 15.44 -7.54 -2.29
N ARG A 112 15.56 -8.87 -2.18
CA ARG A 112 14.63 -9.69 -1.39
C ARG A 112 14.62 -9.25 0.07
N ASN A 113 15.78 -8.99 0.66
CA ASN A 113 15.89 -8.51 2.04
C ASN A 113 15.21 -7.15 2.25
N VAL A 114 15.38 -6.20 1.32
CA VAL A 114 14.71 -4.91 1.38
C VAL A 114 13.19 -5.06 1.25
N ILE A 115 12.72 -5.89 0.32
CA ILE A 115 11.29 -6.14 0.13
C ILE A 115 10.70 -6.82 1.37
N SER A 116 11.33 -7.87 1.88
CA SER A 116 10.88 -8.54 3.12
C SER A 116 10.78 -7.57 4.29
N PHE A 117 11.77 -6.67 4.44
CA PHE A 117 11.74 -5.63 5.47
C PHE A 117 10.53 -4.69 5.29
N LEU A 118 10.27 -4.22 4.06
CA LEU A 118 9.14 -3.34 3.77
C LEU A 118 7.79 -4.06 3.93
N GLU A 119 7.71 -5.32 3.55
CA GLU A 119 6.51 -6.16 3.72
C GLU A 119 6.20 -6.36 5.21
N GLU A 120 7.20 -6.76 6.01
CA GLU A 120 7.03 -6.89 7.46
C GLU A 120 6.57 -5.56 8.09
N LEU A 121 7.19 -4.45 7.67
CA LEU A 121 6.80 -3.11 8.12
C LEU A 121 5.33 -2.81 7.81
N LEU A 122 4.89 -3.07 6.58
CA LEU A 122 3.58 -2.65 6.08
C LEU A 122 2.44 -3.59 6.48
N ILE A 123 2.69 -4.89 6.53
CA ILE A 123 1.71 -5.88 7.02
C ILE A 123 1.37 -5.62 8.48
N ASN A 124 2.38 -5.32 9.30
CA ASN A 124 2.18 -4.92 10.71
C ASN A 124 1.38 -3.62 10.87
N ASN A 125 1.16 -2.87 9.78
CA ASN A 125 0.42 -1.61 9.76
C ASN A 125 -0.86 -1.70 8.89
N GLY A 126 -1.33 -2.92 8.57
CA GLY A 126 -2.64 -3.16 7.95
C GLY A 126 -2.64 -3.21 6.41
N TYR A 127 -1.49 -3.12 5.75
CA TYR A 127 -1.40 -3.31 4.30
C TYR A 127 -1.27 -4.81 3.94
N LYS A 128 -1.61 -5.17 2.70
CA LYS A 128 -1.47 -6.55 2.22
C LYS A 128 -0.03 -6.95 1.87
N GLY A 129 0.87 -5.98 1.71
CA GLY A 129 2.28 -6.21 1.32
C GLY A 129 2.88 -5.00 0.61
N VAL A 130 3.82 -5.25 -0.31
CA VAL A 130 4.51 -4.23 -1.11
C VAL A 130 4.23 -4.47 -2.59
N PHE A 131 3.87 -3.42 -3.33
CA PHE A 131 3.81 -3.49 -4.80
C PHE A 131 5.15 -3.05 -5.37
N SER A 132 5.92 -3.98 -5.95
CA SER A 132 7.29 -3.71 -6.42
C SER A 132 7.36 -3.54 -7.94
N ILE A 133 7.97 -2.45 -8.40
CA ILE A 133 8.25 -2.18 -9.81
C ILE A 133 9.75 -2.16 -10.03
N PHE A 134 10.25 -3.00 -10.92
CA PHE A 134 11.68 -3.07 -11.24
C PHE A 134 12.00 -2.38 -12.56
N PHE A 135 12.96 -1.45 -12.48
CA PHE A 135 13.53 -0.71 -13.58
C PHE A 135 14.92 -1.26 -13.93
N SER A 136 15.24 -1.32 -15.23
CA SER A 136 16.55 -1.73 -15.74
C SER A 136 17.00 -0.83 -16.90
N ASN A 137 18.32 -0.70 -17.07
CA ASN A 137 18.98 0.00 -18.17
C ASN A 137 19.25 -0.90 -19.39
N GLU A 138 19.10 -2.22 -19.26
CA GLU A 138 19.47 -3.15 -20.32
C GLU A 138 18.52 -3.05 -21.52
N ARG A 139 19.00 -2.38 -22.58
CA ARG A 139 18.28 -2.28 -23.86
C ARG A 139 18.24 -3.59 -24.65
N SER A 140 19.02 -4.60 -24.27
CA SER A 140 19.08 -5.89 -24.98
C SER A 140 18.04 -6.91 -24.49
N LYS A 141 17.52 -6.78 -23.26
CA LYS A 141 16.49 -7.66 -22.67
C LYS A 141 15.08 -7.05 -22.75
N LEU A 142 14.83 -6.27 -23.79
CA LEU A 142 13.58 -5.52 -23.96
C LEU A 142 12.38 -6.36 -24.43
N ASN A 143 12.59 -7.67 -24.68
CA ASN A 143 11.53 -8.62 -25.01
C ASN A 143 10.72 -9.05 -23.77
N ASP A 144 11.23 -8.82 -22.56
CA ASP A 144 10.49 -9.09 -21.34
C ASP A 144 9.57 -7.92 -20.97
N ARG A 145 8.57 -8.19 -20.14
CA ARG A 145 7.61 -7.21 -19.58
C ARG A 145 8.26 -6.16 -18.66
N SER A 146 9.52 -5.82 -18.86
CA SER A 146 10.34 -4.92 -18.04
C SER A 146 9.92 -3.46 -18.14
N ASN A 147 10.04 -2.74 -17.02
CA ASN A 147 9.96 -1.29 -16.99
C ASN A 147 11.33 -0.72 -17.36
N ILE A 148 11.33 0.39 -18.07
CA ILE A 148 12.56 0.99 -18.63
C ILE A 148 12.99 2.14 -17.75
N PHE A 149 14.29 2.24 -17.49
CA PHE A 149 14.90 3.43 -16.91
C PHE A 149 15.63 4.24 -17.98
N LEU A 150 15.36 5.53 -18.04
CA LEU A 150 16.07 6.52 -18.83
C LEU A 150 16.91 7.36 -17.87
N ASN A 151 18.22 7.32 -18.05
CA ASN A 151 19.15 8.04 -17.19
C ASN A 151 19.11 9.55 -17.44
N SER A 152 19.24 10.36 -16.38
CA SER A 152 19.16 11.83 -16.38
C SER A 152 20.29 12.52 -17.11
N SER A 153 21.40 11.83 -17.36
CA SER A 153 22.52 12.38 -18.12
C SER A 153 22.23 12.54 -19.61
N LEU A 154 21.07 12.07 -20.08
CA LEU A 154 20.71 12.19 -21.50
C LEU A 154 20.20 13.61 -21.79
N PRO A 155 20.71 14.27 -22.86
CA PRO A 155 20.12 15.49 -23.37
C PRO A 155 18.63 15.31 -23.65
N THR A 156 17.85 16.38 -23.49
CA THR A 156 16.40 16.41 -23.73
C THR A 156 15.99 15.82 -25.09
N GLU A 157 16.79 16.09 -26.13
CA GLU A 157 16.58 15.53 -27.47
C GLU A 157 16.77 14.00 -27.51
N SER A 158 17.72 13.47 -26.74
CA SER A 158 17.94 12.03 -26.60
C SER A 158 16.82 11.34 -25.83
N ILE A 159 16.17 12.02 -24.87
CA ILE A 159 14.97 11.51 -24.21
C ILE A 159 13.84 11.36 -25.23
N ARG A 160 13.62 12.39 -26.06
CA ARG A 160 12.60 12.39 -27.10
C ARG A 160 12.76 11.21 -28.07
N SER A 161 13.96 11.07 -28.66
CA SER A 161 14.24 10.01 -29.63
C SER A 161 14.18 8.62 -28.99
N THR A 162 14.76 8.45 -27.79
CA THR A 162 14.71 7.16 -27.09
C THR A 162 13.28 6.76 -26.76
N TYR A 163 12.45 7.70 -26.30
CA TYR A 163 11.06 7.40 -25.97
C TYR A 163 10.23 7.07 -27.22
N PHE A 164 10.45 7.79 -28.33
CA PHE A 164 9.83 7.49 -29.61
C PHE A 164 10.16 6.06 -30.08
N GLU A 165 11.44 5.68 -30.04
CA GLU A 165 11.89 4.33 -30.38
C GLU A 165 11.30 3.25 -29.45
N VAL A 166 11.12 3.56 -28.17
CA VAL A 166 10.46 2.65 -27.21
C VAL A 166 9.00 2.42 -27.59
N LEU A 167 8.27 3.47 -27.97
CA LEU A 167 6.88 3.36 -28.40
C LEU A 167 6.76 2.56 -29.71
N LYS A 168 7.66 2.82 -30.66
CA LYS A 168 7.66 2.20 -31.99
C LYS A 168 7.99 0.71 -31.95
N ASN A 169 9.08 0.34 -31.26
CA ASN A 169 9.66 -0.99 -31.41
C ASN A 169 9.01 -2.09 -30.59
N LYS A 170 8.07 -1.81 -29.67
CA LYS A 170 7.78 -2.79 -28.63
C LYS A 170 6.35 -3.04 -28.18
N LEU A 171 5.33 -2.41 -28.76
CA LEU A 171 3.98 -2.46 -28.16
C LEU A 171 4.00 -2.13 -26.65
N TYR A 172 4.98 -1.31 -26.20
CA TYR A 172 5.11 -0.89 -24.80
C TYR A 172 4.06 0.19 -24.54
N ALA A 173 2.83 -0.26 -24.32
CA ALA A 173 1.79 0.55 -23.71
C ALA A 173 1.56 0.08 -22.27
N SER A 174 1.07 0.98 -21.43
CA SER A 174 0.70 0.73 -20.03
C SER A 174 1.83 0.27 -19.10
N LYS A 175 3.09 0.56 -19.43
CA LYS A 175 4.22 0.26 -18.54
C LYS A 175 4.73 1.51 -17.85
N PHE A 176 5.50 1.29 -16.79
CA PHE A 176 6.20 2.37 -16.09
C PHE A 176 7.50 2.69 -16.82
N ILE A 177 7.76 3.99 -17.02
CA ILE A 177 9.02 4.48 -17.57
C ILE A 177 9.64 5.38 -16.52
N GLY A 178 10.74 4.92 -15.93
CA GLY A 178 11.54 5.68 -14.99
C GLY A 178 12.39 6.67 -15.75
N ILE A 179 12.31 7.94 -15.40
CA ILE A 179 13.17 8.98 -15.97
C ILE A 179 13.74 9.75 -14.79
N ASN A 180 15.05 9.66 -14.59
CA ASN A 180 15.71 10.63 -13.73
C ASN A 180 15.78 11.93 -14.53
N ALA A 181 15.21 13.04 -14.05
CA ALA A 181 15.16 14.30 -14.79
C ALA A 181 15.51 15.47 -13.88
N THR A 182 16.50 16.26 -14.29
CA THR A 182 16.83 17.53 -13.64
C THR A 182 15.83 18.63 -14.02
N ASP A 183 15.38 18.63 -15.27
CA ASP A 183 14.37 19.55 -15.79
C ASP A 183 13.10 18.79 -16.21
N ILE A 184 12.16 18.72 -15.27
CA ILE A 184 10.89 18.01 -15.44
C ILE A 184 10.03 18.61 -16.55
N ASP A 185 9.95 19.94 -16.62
CA ASP A 185 9.01 20.61 -17.50
C ASP A 185 9.45 20.39 -18.96
N ASN A 186 10.75 20.53 -19.26
CA ASN A 186 11.30 20.20 -20.57
C ASN A 186 11.25 18.71 -20.91
N THR A 187 11.43 17.84 -19.91
CA THR A 187 11.27 16.39 -20.09
C THR A 187 9.84 16.05 -20.53
N ILE A 188 8.83 16.60 -19.86
CA ILE A 188 7.43 16.36 -20.19
C ILE A 188 7.08 16.90 -21.59
N ILE A 189 7.55 18.11 -21.93
CA ILE A 189 7.37 18.67 -23.27
C ILE A 189 7.94 17.72 -24.33
N SER A 190 9.11 17.15 -24.07
CA SER A 190 9.78 16.24 -24.99
C SER A 190 9.05 14.92 -25.15
N LEU A 191 8.53 14.35 -24.06
CA LEU A 191 7.71 13.13 -24.13
C LEU A 191 6.41 13.36 -24.92
N LYS A 192 5.75 14.51 -24.72
CA LYS A 192 4.57 14.89 -25.51
C LYS A 192 4.91 15.06 -26.99
N ALA A 193 6.05 15.67 -27.30
CA ALA A 193 6.52 15.84 -28.66
C ALA A 193 6.81 14.49 -29.34
N SER A 194 7.32 13.49 -28.60
CA SER A 194 7.47 12.12 -29.12
C SER A 194 6.14 11.46 -29.42
N GLU A 195 5.15 11.55 -28.53
CA GLU A 195 3.81 10.98 -28.78
C GLU A 195 3.12 11.64 -29.97
N LYS A 196 3.26 12.97 -30.11
CA LYS A 196 2.74 13.70 -31.26
C LYS A 196 3.40 13.25 -32.57
N ALA A 197 4.73 13.11 -32.57
CA ALA A 197 5.45 12.58 -33.73
C ALA A 197 4.97 11.16 -34.07
N LEU A 198 4.72 10.31 -33.08
CA LEU A 198 4.22 8.94 -33.31
C LEU A 198 2.81 8.95 -33.89
N MET A 199 1.95 9.85 -33.42
CA MET A 199 0.60 10.04 -33.97
C MET A 199 0.62 10.48 -35.43
N GLU A 200 1.60 11.31 -35.81
CA GLU A 200 1.77 11.81 -37.19
C GLU A 200 2.41 10.76 -38.11
N GLU A 201 3.44 10.05 -37.64
CA GLU A 201 4.19 9.07 -38.44
C GLU A 201 3.50 7.69 -38.53
N GLU A 202 2.89 7.22 -37.43
CA GLU A 202 2.34 5.87 -37.29
C GLU A 202 0.95 5.90 -36.60
N PRO A 203 -0.08 6.53 -37.21
CA PRO A 203 -1.36 6.82 -36.56
C PRO A 203 -2.10 5.59 -36.04
N TYR A 204 -2.05 4.47 -36.76
CA TYR A 204 -2.70 3.22 -36.35
C TYR A 204 -2.02 2.60 -35.13
N LEU A 205 -0.68 2.64 -35.07
CA LEU A 205 0.07 2.17 -33.91
C LEU A 205 -0.25 3.04 -32.69
N TYR A 206 -0.27 4.37 -32.87
CA TYR A 206 -0.65 5.30 -31.82
C TYR A 206 -2.06 5.01 -31.27
N ASP A 207 -3.06 4.86 -32.14
CA ASP A 207 -4.44 4.55 -31.74
C ASP A 207 -4.51 3.21 -30.96
N HIS A 208 -3.81 2.18 -31.44
CA HIS A 208 -3.74 0.90 -30.76
C HIS A 208 -3.12 1.01 -29.36
N LEU A 209 -1.97 1.70 -29.24
CA LEU A 209 -1.29 1.93 -27.96
C LEU A 209 -2.17 2.75 -26.99
N ASN A 210 -2.88 3.75 -27.50
CA ASN A 210 -3.79 4.56 -26.70
C ASN A 210 -4.99 3.74 -26.19
N LYS A 211 -5.62 2.93 -27.06
CA LYS A 211 -6.70 2.00 -26.66
C LYS A 211 -6.23 0.98 -25.64
N PHE A 212 -5.02 0.45 -25.81
CA PHE A 212 -4.41 -0.47 -24.84
C PHE A 212 -4.19 0.22 -23.49
N SER A 213 -3.66 1.45 -23.48
CA SER A 213 -3.50 2.27 -22.27
C SER A 213 -4.82 2.50 -21.54
N GLN A 214 -5.87 2.86 -22.28
CA GLN A 214 -7.21 3.07 -21.71
C GLN A 214 -7.80 1.77 -21.14
N THR A 215 -7.67 0.67 -21.87
CA THR A 215 -8.14 -0.66 -21.44
C THR A 215 -7.42 -1.11 -20.16
N ASP A 216 -6.11 -0.93 -20.09
CA ASP A 216 -5.33 -1.32 -18.91
C ASP A 216 -5.72 -0.51 -17.67
N LYS A 217 -5.92 0.81 -17.81
CA LYS A 217 -6.46 1.65 -16.73
C LYS A 217 -7.83 1.17 -16.27
N HIS A 218 -8.71 0.84 -17.21
CA HIS A 218 -10.03 0.32 -16.87
C HIS A 218 -9.94 -1.03 -16.14
N ASN A 219 -9.06 -1.93 -16.59
CA ASN A 219 -8.78 -3.19 -15.91
C ASN A 219 -8.26 -2.97 -14.48
N LEU A 220 -7.36 -2.00 -14.26
CA LEU A 220 -6.86 -1.66 -12.93
C LEU A 220 -7.98 -1.13 -12.02
N LEU A 221 -8.87 -0.28 -12.54
CA LEU A 221 -10.04 0.20 -11.80
C LEU A 221 -10.97 -0.95 -11.41
N LEU A 222 -11.30 -1.84 -12.36
CA LEU A 222 -12.11 -3.02 -12.10
C LEU A 222 -11.47 -3.98 -11.08
N GLN A 223 -10.15 -4.17 -11.14
CA GLN A 223 -9.43 -4.98 -10.15
C GLN A 223 -9.52 -4.38 -8.75
N ASN A 224 -9.40 -3.05 -8.63
CA ASN A 224 -9.56 -2.35 -7.36
C ASN A 224 -11.00 -2.48 -6.83
N GLU A 225 -12.01 -2.26 -7.67
CA GLU A 225 -13.42 -2.45 -7.31
C GLU A 225 -13.71 -3.87 -6.84
N LEU A 226 -13.23 -4.87 -7.59
CA LEU A 226 -13.36 -6.28 -7.23
C LEU A 226 -12.67 -6.59 -5.89
N SER A 227 -11.49 -6.01 -5.64
CA SER A 227 -10.79 -6.19 -4.37
C SER A 227 -11.54 -5.56 -3.19
N PHE A 228 -12.18 -4.41 -3.40
CA PHE A 228 -13.00 -3.73 -2.41
C PHE A 228 -14.26 -4.54 -2.09
N VAL A 229 -15.00 -4.98 -3.12
CA VAL A 229 -16.20 -5.81 -2.96
C VAL A 229 -15.89 -7.12 -2.25
N LYS A 230 -14.75 -7.76 -2.57
CA LYS A 230 -14.30 -8.97 -1.85
C LYS A 230 -14.07 -8.70 -0.37
N SER A 231 -13.37 -7.61 -0.04
CA SER A 231 -13.10 -7.25 1.36
C SER A 231 -14.38 -6.92 2.12
N ASP A 232 -15.34 -6.23 1.49
CA ASP A 232 -16.63 -5.93 2.11
C ASP A 232 -17.44 -7.20 2.38
N LEU A 233 -17.46 -8.12 1.41
CA LEU A 233 -18.11 -9.42 1.55
C LEU A 233 -17.46 -10.30 2.63
N GLU A 234 -16.13 -10.28 2.76
CA GLU A 234 -15.41 -10.91 3.87
C GLU A 234 -15.81 -10.30 5.21
N ASN A 235 -15.85 -8.96 5.32
CA ASN A 235 -16.29 -8.27 6.53
C ASN A 235 -17.73 -8.63 6.92
N GLN A 236 -18.64 -8.73 5.94
CA GLN A 236 -20.03 -9.15 6.17
C GLN A 236 -20.11 -10.58 6.69
N TYR A 237 -19.31 -11.50 6.15
CA TYR A 237 -19.24 -12.87 6.68
C TYR A 237 -18.70 -12.90 8.10
N THR A 238 -17.62 -12.17 8.39
CA THR A 238 -17.09 -12.06 9.75
C THR A 238 -18.13 -11.49 10.71
N TYR A 239 -18.90 -10.48 10.29
CA TYR A 239 -19.97 -9.91 11.10
C TYR A 239 -21.11 -10.91 11.39
N ILE A 240 -21.56 -11.65 10.38
CA ILE A 240 -22.58 -12.70 10.54
C ILE A 240 -22.07 -13.79 11.47
N ASP A 241 -20.81 -14.18 11.36
CA ASP A 241 -20.19 -15.19 12.22
C ASP A 241 -20.16 -14.70 13.68
N LEU A 242 -19.75 -13.45 13.92
CA LEU A 242 -19.80 -12.83 15.23
C LEU A 242 -21.21 -12.82 15.82
N ILE A 243 -22.23 -12.41 15.06
CA ILE A 243 -23.63 -12.46 15.52
C ILE A 243 -24.03 -13.89 15.88
N LYS A 244 -23.70 -14.88 15.05
CA LYS A 244 -24.02 -16.28 15.34
C LYS A 244 -23.35 -16.74 16.63
N THR A 245 -22.08 -16.40 16.83
CA THR A 245 -21.36 -16.74 18.07
C THR A 245 -21.93 -16.03 19.29
N GLU A 246 -22.39 -14.78 19.16
CA GLU A 246 -23.08 -14.06 20.24
C GLU A 246 -24.43 -14.68 20.57
N ASP A 247 -25.23 -15.03 19.56
CA ASP A 247 -26.50 -15.74 19.73
C ASP A 247 -26.29 -17.12 20.36
N GLU A 248 -25.26 -17.85 19.95
CA GLU A 248 -24.87 -19.12 20.58
C GLU A 248 -24.40 -18.91 22.02
N ALA A 249 -23.60 -17.89 22.30
CA ALA A 249 -23.18 -17.53 23.65
C ALA A 249 -24.37 -17.14 24.54
N LEU A 250 -25.34 -16.40 23.99
CA LEU A 250 -26.59 -16.06 24.67
C LEU A 250 -27.46 -17.30 24.92
N LYS A 251 -27.56 -18.21 23.95
CA LYS A 251 -28.26 -19.50 24.12
C LYS A 251 -27.61 -20.36 25.18
N ILE A 252 -26.28 -20.46 25.19
CA ILE A 252 -25.50 -21.20 26.20
C ILE A 252 -25.69 -20.58 27.59
N ASN A 253 -25.58 -19.26 27.71
CA ASN A 253 -25.84 -18.54 28.98
C ASN A 253 -27.28 -18.75 29.47
N THR A 254 -28.24 -18.73 28.55
CA THR A 254 -29.66 -18.93 28.86
C THR A 254 -29.90 -20.37 29.29
N PHE A 255 -29.34 -21.36 28.59
CA PHE A 255 -29.36 -22.77 28.96
C PHE A 255 -28.80 -22.97 30.37
N TYR A 256 -27.59 -22.49 30.66
CA TYR A 256 -27.01 -22.60 32.00
C TYR A 256 -27.86 -21.89 33.05
N LYS A 257 -28.39 -20.70 32.77
CA LYS A 257 -29.25 -19.97 33.71
C LYS A 257 -30.48 -20.81 34.08
N TYR A 258 -31.16 -21.40 33.09
CA TYR A 258 -32.33 -22.24 33.33
C TYR A 258 -31.97 -23.58 33.99
N GLU A 259 -30.91 -24.27 33.55
CA GLU A 259 -30.49 -25.55 34.14
C GLU A 259 -30.02 -25.40 35.60
N TYR A 260 -29.26 -24.34 35.91
CA TYR A 260 -28.84 -24.03 37.28
C TYR A 260 -30.01 -23.57 38.16
N GLU A 261 -31.03 -22.92 37.60
CA GLU A 261 -32.25 -22.60 38.32
C GLU A 261 -33.08 -23.85 38.66
N ILE A 262 -33.07 -24.87 37.80
CA ILE A 262 -33.84 -26.12 37.97
C ILE A 262 -33.20 -27.10 38.99
N LEU A 263 -31.95 -26.88 39.42
CA LEU A 263 -31.33 -27.75 40.43
C LEU A 263 -32.27 -27.92 41.64
N PRO A 264 -32.66 -29.17 41.97
CA PRO A 264 -33.58 -29.46 43.06
C PRO A 264 -33.11 -28.76 44.34
N LEU A 265 -34.05 -28.23 45.11
CA LEU A 265 -33.76 -27.50 46.36
C LEU A 265 -32.84 -28.28 47.30
N TRP A 266 -32.93 -29.62 47.32
CA TRP A 266 -32.06 -30.47 48.12
C TRP A 266 -30.58 -30.38 47.67
N TYR A 267 -30.30 -30.34 46.37
CA TYR A 267 -28.94 -30.26 45.83
C TYR A 267 -28.31 -28.90 46.14
N LYS A 268 -29.08 -27.81 46.01
CA LYS A 268 -28.66 -26.46 46.43
C LYS A 268 -28.35 -26.41 47.93
N LYS A 269 -29.17 -27.08 48.76
CA LYS A 269 -28.95 -27.20 50.21
C LYS A 269 -27.67 -27.99 50.52
N VAL A 270 -27.40 -29.10 49.83
CA VAL A 270 -26.15 -29.86 49.98
C VAL A 270 -24.93 -29.02 49.62
N GLY A 271 -24.96 -28.28 48.51
CA GLY A 271 -23.87 -27.37 48.14
C GLY A 271 -23.63 -26.24 49.16
N HIS A 272 -24.68 -25.76 49.84
CA HIS A 272 -24.52 -24.81 50.93
C HIS A 272 -23.84 -25.42 52.16
N ILE A 273 -24.15 -26.68 52.49
CA ILE A 273 -23.49 -27.41 53.58
C ILE A 273 -22.00 -27.58 53.29
N ILE A 274 -21.62 -27.98 52.06
CA ILE A 274 -20.22 -28.08 51.64
C ILE A 274 -19.50 -26.73 51.76
N LYS A 275 -20.13 -25.63 51.32
CA LYS A 275 -19.56 -24.28 51.44
C LYS A 275 -19.34 -23.84 52.89
N VAL A 276 -20.18 -24.29 53.82
CA VAL A 276 -20.01 -24.05 55.25
C VAL A 276 -18.84 -24.86 55.79
N LEU A 277 -18.69 -26.13 55.41
CA LEU A 277 -17.54 -26.97 55.78
C LEU A 277 -16.21 -26.42 55.24
N MET A 278 -16.22 -25.81 54.05
CA MET A 278 -15.05 -25.14 53.46
C MET A 278 -14.77 -23.74 54.04
N GLY A 279 -15.56 -23.27 55.02
CA GLY A 279 -15.40 -21.95 55.63
C GLY A 279 -15.83 -20.76 54.77
N LYS A 280 -16.34 -21.00 53.55
CA LYS A 280 -16.80 -19.94 52.62
C LYS A 280 -18.17 -19.36 52.99
N ARG A 281 -18.89 -20.00 53.92
CA ARG A 281 -20.16 -19.51 54.48
C ARG A 281 -20.26 -19.81 55.97
N THR A 282 -21.02 -18.99 56.69
CA THR A 282 -21.31 -19.21 58.12
C THR A 282 -22.48 -20.18 58.31
N PHE A 283 -22.39 -21.06 59.31
CA PHE A 283 -23.47 -21.99 59.70
C PHE A 283 -24.83 -21.30 59.88
N ARG A 284 -24.85 -20.06 60.38
CA ARG A 284 -26.06 -19.22 60.53
C ARG A 284 -26.81 -18.98 59.21
N SER A 285 -26.11 -18.93 58.08
CA SER A 285 -26.69 -18.65 56.76
C SER A 285 -27.49 -19.83 56.17
N LEU A 286 -27.47 -21.01 56.80
CA LEU A 286 -28.27 -22.17 56.37
C LEU A 286 -29.72 -22.09 56.85
N PHE A 287 -29.99 -21.39 57.95
CA PHE A 287 -31.29 -21.39 58.62
C PHE A 287 -32.00 -20.04 58.59
N ASP A 288 -31.30 -18.97 58.23
CA ASP A 288 -31.84 -17.61 58.23
C ASP A 288 -31.60 -16.92 56.89
N THR A 289 -32.69 -16.61 56.18
CA THR A 289 -32.67 -15.96 54.87
C THR A 289 -32.29 -14.49 54.93
N ASN A 290 -32.34 -13.85 56.11
CA ASN A 290 -32.08 -12.42 56.30
C ASN A 290 -30.62 -12.09 56.63
N VAL A 291 -29.73 -13.08 56.70
CA VAL A 291 -28.31 -12.88 57.07
C VAL A 291 -27.44 -12.72 55.82
N LYS A 292 -26.48 -11.76 55.86
CA LYS A 292 -25.50 -11.50 54.79
C LYS A 292 -24.79 -12.81 54.40
N LYS A 293 -24.93 -13.21 53.13
CA LYS A 293 -24.58 -14.58 52.65
C LYS A 293 -23.08 -14.83 52.44
N TYR A 294 -22.24 -13.81 52.56
CA TYR A 294 -20.80 -13.84 52.34
C TYR A 294 -20.09 -13.04 53.43
N LYS A 295 -18.98 -13.58 53.95
CA LYS A 295 -18.03 -12.80 54.76
C LYS A 295 -17.14 -12.05 53.77
N ASP A 296 -17.05 -10.73 53.95
CA ASP A 296 -16.06 -9.89 53.28
C ASP A 296 -14.65 -10.31 53.72
#